data_AF-A0A6P0SNN1-F1
#
_entry.id   AF-A0A6P0SNN1-F1
#
_cell.length_a   1.000
_cell.length_b   1.000
_cell.length_c   1.000
_cell.angle_alpha   90.00
_cell.angle_beta   90.00
_cell.angle_gamma   90.00
#
_symmetry.space_group_name_H-M   'P 1'
#
loop_
_entity.id
_entity.type
_entity.pdbx_description
1 polymer ?
#
loop_
_entity_poly.entity_id
_entity_poly.type
_entity_poly.pdbx_seq_one_letter_code
_entity_poly.pdbx_strand_id
1 'polypeptide(L)'
;MGSVKILFDVIPNWVAQKTLSPDGLKITRDYVTPVMPWGINRKEIPSFIEKSMGRDFDVTDIGYPRYPRGIRRFLFWVWFNVPVLKQWAPTIVKVER
;
A
#
# COMPACT_ATOMS: atom_id res chain seq x y z
N MET A 1 -7.21 27.86 10.40
CA MET A 1 -6.16 26.83 10.17
C MET A 1 -6.63 25.98 9.00
N GLY A 2 -5.80 25.79 7.98
CA GLY A 2 -6.19 25.04 6.77
C GLY A 2 -6.31 23.54 7.08
N SER A 3 -7.32 22.89 6.52
CA SER A 3 -7.45 21.44 6.59
C SER A 3 -6.39 20.79 5.70
N VAL A 4 -5.69 19.79 6.23
CA VAL A 4 -4.70 19.02 5.47
C VAL A 4 -5.31 17.68 5.14
N LYS A 5 -5.37 17.32 3.85
CA LYS A 5 -5.87 16.02 3.39
C LYS A 5 -4.93 15.47 2.33
N ILE A 6 -4.32 14.33 2.63
CA ILE A 6 -3.39 13.65 1.73
C ILE A 6 -3.91 12.23 1.48
N LEU A 7 -3.89 11.83 0.22
CA LEU A 7 -4.19 10.48 -0.21
C LEU A 7 -3.02 9.94 -1.02
N PHE A 8 -2.52 8.75 -0.67
CA PHE A 8 -1.40 8.15 -1.38
C PHE A 8 -1.45 6.64 -1.34
N ASP A 9 -0.89 6.03 -2.38
CA ASP A 9 -0.69 4.59 -2.46
C ASP A 9 0.53 4.17 -1.62
N VAL A 10 0.43 3.00 -1.01
CA VAL A 10 1.48 2.39 -0.19
C VAL A 10 1.72 0.98 -0.67
N ILE A 11 3.00 0.65 -0.88
CA ILE A 11 3.45 -0.70 -1.18
C ILE A 11 4.09 -1.35 0.05
N PRO A 12 3.85 -2.66 0.29
CA PRO A 12 4.49 -3.40 1.36
C PRO A 12 5.96 -3.67 1.04
N ASN A 13 6.75 -3.98 2.07
CA ASN A 13 8.20 -4.17 1.96
C ASN A 13 8.61 -5.21 0.90
N TRP A 14 7.86 -6.31 0.78
CA TRP A 14 8.17 -7.34 -0.21
C TRP A 14 8.01 -6.85 -1.66
N VAL A 15 7.08 -5.92 -1.93
CA VAL A 15 6.93 -5.33 -3.27
C VAL A 15 8.13 -4.44 -3.57
N ALA A 16 8.54 -3.59 -2.62
CA ALA A 16 9.73 -2.76 -2.76
C ALA A 16 10.97 -3.62 -3.04
N GLN A 17 11.18 -4.69 -2.25
CA GLN A 17 12.25 -5.67 -2.46
C GLN A 17 12.20 -6.34 -3.85
N LYS A 18 11.01 -6.63 -4.39
CA LYS A 18 10.87 -7.16 -5.76
C LYS A 18 11.28 -6.14 -6.81
N THR A 19 10.94 -4.86 -6.64
CA THR A 19 11.39 -3.81 -7.57
C THR A 19 12.91 -3.60 -7.54
N LEU A 20 13.56 -3.90 -6.41
CA LEU A 20 15.02 -3.82 -6.23
C LEU A 20 15.77 -5.07 -6.68
N SER A 21 15.06 -6.17 -7.00
CA SER A 21 15.71 -7.42 -7.41
C SER A 21 16.40 -7.28 -8.78
N PRO A 22 17.40 -8.12 -9.10
CA PRO A 22 18.11 -8.03 -10.39
C PRO A 22 17.20 -8.07 -11.62
N ASP A 23 16.09 -8.82 -11.55
CA ASP A 23 15.11 -8.94 -12.63
C ASP A 23 14.01 -7.86 -12.62
N GLY A 24 13.96 -7.07 -11.54
CA GLY A 24 12.89 -6.11 -11.24
C GLY A 24 11.52 -6.78 -11.05
N LEU A 25 10.49 -5.95 -10.89
CA LEU A 25 9.11 -6.43 -10.86
C LEU A 25 8.47 -6.27 -12.24
N LYS A 26 8.46 -7.33 -13.05
CA LYS A 26 7.82 -7.36 -14.37
C LYS A 26 6.29 -7.45 -14.23
N ILE A 27 5.57 -6.49 -14.81
CA ILE A 27 4.09 -6.47 -14.79
C ILE A 27 3.54 -7.03 -16.09
N THR A 28 4.20 -6.71 -17.21
CA THR A 28 3.92 -7.28 -18.54
C THR A 28 5.23 -7.72 -19.18
N ARG A 29 5.16 -8.31 -20.38
CA ARG A 29 6.37 -8.70 -21.14
C ARG A 29 7.33 -7.51 -21.34
N ASP A 30 6.75 -6.34 -21.62
CA ASP A 30 7.50 -5.16 -22.09
C ASP A 30 7.55 -4.04 -21.03
N TYR A 31 7.03 -4.26 -19.81
CA TYR A 31 7.02 -3.27 -18.73
C TYR A 31 7.54 -3.84 -17.40
N VAL A 32 8.61 -3.21 -16.91
CA VAL A 32 9.20 -3.44 -15.59
C VAL A 32 8.88 -2.25 -14.69
N THR A 33 8.45 -2.54 -13.48
CA THR A 33 8.15 -1.52 -12.47
C THR A 33 9.42 -0.74 -12.13
N PRO A 34 9.37 0.60 -12.05
CA PRO A 34 10.50 1.40 -11.57
C PRO A 34 10.97 0.96 -10.19
N VAL A 35 12.24 1.21 -9.88
CA VAL A 35 12.80 0.95 -8.56
C VAL A 35 12.03 1.78 -7.52
N MET A 36 11.42 1.09 -6.56
CA MET A 36 10.77 1.70 -5.40
C MET A 36 11.57 1.34 -4.15
N PRO A 37 12.51 2.21 -3.72
CA PRO A 37 13.48 1.87 -2.68
C PRO A 37 12.87 1.82 -1.27
N TRP A 38 11.60 2.20 -1.15
CA TRP A 38 10.91 2.28 0.12
C TRP A 38 9.57 1.55 0.05
N GLY A 39 9.24 0.83 1.12
CA GLY A 39 7.95 0.22 1.36
C GLY A 39 7.63 0.29 2.84
N ILE A 40 6.37 0.09 3.18
CA ILE A 40 5.90 0.02 4.56
C ILE A 40 4.73 -0.96 4.66
N ASN A 41 4.76 -1.86 5.64
CA ASN A 41 3.66 -2.80 5.81
C ASN A 41 2.45 -2.08 6.40
N ARG A 42 1.23 -2.53 6.09
CA ARG A 42 0.00 -1.82 6.52
C ARG A 42 -0.07 -1.55 8.02
N LYS A 43 0.37 -2.51 8.83
CA LYS A 43 0.38 -2.41 10.30
C LYS A 43 1.32 -1.31 10.83
N GLU A 44 2.32 -0.92 10.06
CA GLU A 44 3.34 0.06 10.45
C GLU A 44 2.92 1.50 10.10
N ILE A 45 1.91 1.67 9.23
CA ILE A 45 1.49 2.97 8.70
C ILE A 45 1.06 3.95 9.82
N PRO A 46 0.19 3.58 10.78
CA PRO A 46 -0.24 4.54 11.82
C PRO A 46 0.95 5.06 12.64
N SER A 47 1.83 4.15 13.08
CA SER A 47 3.03 4.52 13.84
C SER A 47 4.03 5.33 13.03
N PHE A 48 4.13 5.10 11.71
CA PHE A 48 4.98 5.90 10.84
C PHE A 48 4.46 7.33 10.69
N ILE A 49 3.15 7.51 10.48
CA ILE A 49 2.53 8.84 10.38
C ILE A 49 2.64 9.58 11.72
N GLU A 50 2.36 8.91 12.83
CA GLU A 50 2.51 9.49 14.17
C GLU A 50 3.92 10.04 14.40
N LYS A 51 4.95 9.26 14.04
CA LYS A 51 6.36 9.65 14.20
C LYS A 51 6.79 10.75 13.23
N SER A 52 6.25 10.75 12.01
CA SER A 52 6.71 11.65 10.94
C SER A 52 5.98 12.99 10.92
N MET A 53 4.70 12.99 11.30
CA MET A 53 3.82 14.16 11.18
C MET A 53 3.20 14.58 12.53
N GLY A 54 3.24 13.73 13.55
CA GLY A 54 2.66 13.98 14.87
C GLY A 54 1.35 13.22 15.10
N ARG A 55 0.83 13.31 16.34
CA ARG A 55 -0.37 12.58 16.80
C ARG A 55 -1.70 13.16 16.34
N ASP A 56 -1.70 14.37 15.78
CA ASP A 56 -2.91 15.11 15.44
C ASP A 56 -3.53 14.71 14.08
N PHE A 57 -3.00 13.66 13.44
CA PHE A 57 -3.46 13.19 12.13
C PHE A 57 -4.28 11.92 12.26
N ASP A 58 -5.48 11.92 11.68
CA ASP A 58 -6.27 10.70 11.51
C ASP A 58 -5.76 9.91 10.30
N VAL A 59 -5.63 8.59 10.47
CA VAL A 59 -5.07 7.67 9.47
C VAL A 59 -6.11 6.62 9.14
N THR A 60 -6.68 6.72 7.94
CA THR A 60 -7.66 5.75 7.43
C THR A 60 -7.03 4.89 6.33
N ASP A 61 -7.00 3.56 6.54
CA ASP A 61 -6.70 2.59 5.48
C ASP A 61 -7.94 2.40 4.59
N ILE A 62 -7.91 2.96 3.38
CA ILE A 62 -9.01 2.83 2.41
C ILE A 62 -9.00 1.45 1.75
N GLY A 63 -7.84 0.81 1.61
CA GLY A 63 -7.73 -0.41 0.82
C GLY A 63 -7.88 -0.19 -0.69
N TYR A 64 -7.80 -1.28 -1.45
CA TYR A 64 -8.21 -1.31 -2.85
C TYR A 64 -9.55 -2.04 -3.00
N PRO A 65 -10.70 -1.37 -2.81
CA PRO A 65 -12.00 -2.04 -2.74
C PRO A 65 -12.42 -2.75 -4.04
N ARG A 66 -11.81 -2.41 -5.19
CA ARG A 66 -12.16 -2.95 -6.51
C ARG A 66 -10.99 -3.57 -7.28
N TYR A 67 -9.87 -3.83 -6.61
CA TYR A 67 -8.70 -4.45 -7.23
C TYR A 67 -8.58 -5.92 -6.83
N PRO A 68 -8.18 -6.82 -7.75
CA PRO A 68 -8.08 -6.67 -9.20
C PRO A 68 -9.44 -6.87 -9.89
N ARG A 69 -9.53 -6.49 -11.17
CA ARG A 69 -10.74 -6.68 -11.99
C ARG A 69 -10.85 -8.13 -12.50
N GLY A 70 -12.05 -8.54 -12.92
CA GLY A 70 -12.32 -9.85 -13.53
C GLY A 70 -12.34 -11.03 -12.54
N ILE A 71 -12.15 -12.25 -13.03
CA ILE A 71 -12.22 -13.49 -12.22
C ILE A 71 -11.18 -13.52 -11.08
N ARG A 72 -10.05 -12.85 -11.28
CA ARG A 72 -9.00 -12.68 -10.25
C ARG A 72 -9.50 -11.92 -9.01
N ARG A 73 -10.60 -11.17 -9.13
CA ARG A 73 -11.25 -10.48 -8.00
C ARG A 73 -11.59 -11.44 -6.87
N PHE A 74 -12.07 -12.65 -7.17
CA PHE A 74 -12.50 -13.59 -6.13
C PHE A 74 -11.31 -14.07 -5.28
N LEU A 75 -10.20 -14.43 -5.93
CA LEU A 75 -8.97 -14.87 -5.25
C LEU A 75 -8.40 -13.76 -4.35
N PHE A 76 -8.34 -12.54 -4.87
CA PHE A 76 -7.82 -11.41 -4.13
C PHE A 76 -8.80 -10.87 -3.08
N TRP A 77 -10.11 -11.08 -3.25
CA TRP A 77 -11.09 -10.71 -2.24
C TRP A 77 -10.80 -11.43 -0.92
N VAL A 78 -10.48 -12.73 -0.95
CA VAL A 78 -10.05 -13.47 0.24
C VAL A 78 -8.78 -12.85 0.83
N TRP A 79 -7.78 -12.55 -0.01
CA TRP A 79 -6.53 -11.93 0.44
C TRP A 79 -6.78 -10.58 1.16
N PHE A 80 -7.57 -9.70 0.57
CA PHE A 80 -7.84 -8.36 1.13
C PHE A 80 -8.75 -8.37 2.37
N ASN A 81 -9.59 -9.40 2.56
CA ASN A 81 -10.51 -9.49 3.70
C ASN A 81 -9.96 -10.27 4.90
N VAL A 82 -8.94 -11.11 4.71
CA VAL A 82 -8.31 -11.85 5.82
C VAL A 82 -7.33 -10.93 6.56
N PRO A 83 -7.51 -10.66 7.88
CA PRO A 83 -6.73 -9.67 8.62
C PRO A 83 -5.22 -9.87 8.61
N VAL A 84 -4.75 -11.12 8.55
CA VAL A 84 -3.32 -11.45 8.50
C VAL A 84 -2.77 -11.23 7.10
N LEU A 85 -3.50 -11.69 6.08
CA LEU A 85 -3.04 -11.65 4.70
C LEU A 85 -3.06 -10.23 4.15
N LYS A 86 -4.06 -9.41 4.53
CA LYS A 86 -4.18 -8.02 4.05
C LYS A 86 -2.99 -7.15 4.43
N GLN A 87 -2.25 -7.46 5.50
CA GLN A 87 -1.06 -6.70 5.92
C GLN A 87 0.04 -6.68 4.86
N TRP A 88 0.06 -7.69 4.00
CA TRP A 88 1.03 -7.87 2.92
C TRP A 88 0.51 -7.37 1.58
N ALA A 89 -0.66 -6.73 1.54
CA ALA A 89 -1.21 -6.22 0.30
C ALA A 89 -0.95 -4.71 0.17
N PRO A 90 -0.65 -4.19 -1.04
CA PRO A 90 -0.65 -2.74 -1.30
C PRO A 90 -1.95 -2.09 -0.84
N THR A 91 -1.93 -0.82 -0.46
CA THR A 91 -3.12 -0.10 0.01
C THR A 91 -3.13 1.37 -0.31
N ILE A 92 -4.31 2.00 -0.22
CA ILE A 92 -4.45 3.46 -0.24
C ILE A 92 -4.62 3.95 1.19
N VAL A 93 -3.85 4.96 1.56
CA VAL A 93 -3.93 5.61 2.87
C VAL A 93 -4.47 7.01 2.70
N LYS A 94 -5.39 7.38 3.59
CA LYS A 94 -5.84 8.75 3.79
C LYS A 94 -5.32 9.27 5.12
N VAL A 95 -4.71 10.45 5.08
CA VAL A 95 -4.23 11.16 6.26
C VAL A 95 -4.91 12.53 6.30
N GLU A 96 -5.55 12.87 7.41
CA GLU A 96 -6.24 14.16 7.57
C GLU A 96 -6.05 14.82 8.94
N ARG A 97 -6.05 16.17 8.95
CA ARG A 97 -6.02 17.04 10.14
C ARG A 97 -6.88 18.27 9.91
#